data_AF-A0A9E5DCP2-F1
#
_entry.id   AF-A0A9E5DCP2-F1
#
_cell.length_a   1.000
_cell.length_b   1.000
_cell.length_c   1.000
_cell.angle_alpha   90.00
_cell.angle_beta   90.00
_cell.angle_gamma   90.00
#
_symmetry.space_group_name_H-M   'P 1'
#
loop_
_entity.id
_entity.type
_entity.pdbx_description
1 polymer ?
#
loop_
_entity_poly.entity_id
_entity_poly.type
_entity_poly.pdbx_seq_one_letter_code
_entity_poly.pdbx_strand_id
1 'polypeptide(L)'
;MERGSIDKIGATFTGMNRYFEERYRETFAIPEDALQERKNGSMRIATFQFNWVFGEADGYEYMEFYRFHRFGDEHARIWEDGTVEDLDTLETMYAYNPNIPGDEERKSEESAQRYENLLKELSEAGLLGTVPGHTAINTFLMLQDEKE
;
A
#
# COMPACT_ATOMS: atom_id res chain seq x y z
N MET A 1 -16.37 13.82 -17.46
CA MET A 1 -15.53 13.76 -16.26
C MET A 1 -14.65 15.00 -16.25
N GLU A 2 -14.83 15.87 -15.25
CA GLU A 2 -14.01 17.08 -15.12
C GLU A 2 -12.56 16.69 -14.83
N ARG A 3 -11.61 17.32 -15.55
CA ARG A 3 -10.17 17.09 -15.34
C ARG A 3 -9.69 17.40 -13.90
N GLY A 4 -10.45 18.18 -13.13
CA GLY A 4 -10.03 18.64 -11.81
C GLY A 4 -10.00 17.57 -10.71
N SER A 5 -10.72 16.44 -10.88
CA SER A 5 -10.83 15.39 -9.86
C SER A 5 -9.55 14.53 -9.78
N ILE A 6 -9.01 14.14 -10.93
CA ILE A 6 -7.78 13.34 -11.03
C ILE A 6 -6.52 14.15 -10.72
N ASP A 7 -6.49 15.43 -11.10
CA ASP A 7 -5.38 16.34 -10.78
C ASP A 7 -5.24 16.50 -9.26
N LYS A 8 -6.36 16.45 -8.53
CA LYS A 8 -6.37 16.54 -7.06
C LYS A 8 -5.82 15.28 -6.41
N ILE A 9 -6.15 14.10 -6.93
CA ILE A 9 -5.53 12.83 -6.49
C ILE A 9 -4.01 12.90 -6.63
N GLY A 10 -3.52 13.29 -7.82
CA GLY A 10 -2.08 13.42 -8.07
C GLY A 10 -1.41 14.44 -7.15
N ALA A 11 -2.02 15.61 -6.97
CA ALA A 11 -1.51 16.65 -6.08
C ALA A 11 -1.48 16.21 -4.61
N THR A 12 -2.49 15.50 -4.13
CA THR A 12 -2.52 14.93 -2.77
C THR A 12 -1.41 13.90 -2.59
N PHE A 13 -1.23 12.98 -3.54
CA PHE A 13 -0.14 12.00 -3.48
C PHE A 13 1.23 12.66 -3.40
N THR A 14 1.51 13.66 -4.26
CA THR A 14 2.76 14.43 -4.18
C THR A 14 2.88 15.18 -2.85
N GLY A 15 1.78 15.73 -2.34
CA GLY A 15 1.73 16.39 -1.03
C GLY A 15 2.12 15.47 0.12
N MET A 16 1.57 14.25 0.17
CA MET A 16 1.90 13.22 1.15
C MET A 16 3.38 12.84 1.10
N ASN A 17 3.98 12.82 -0.08
CA ASN A 17 5.34 12.38 -0.27
C ASN A 17 6.41 13.48 -0.20
N ARG A 18 6.02 14.75 -0.02
CA ARG A 18 6.96 15.90 -0.02
C ARG A 18 8.14 15.74 0.95
N TYR A 19 7.88 15.20 2.15
CA TYR A 19 8.94 14.90 3.11
C TYR A 19 9.97 13.91 2.56
N PHE A 20 9.52 12.90 1.82
CA PHE A 20 10.40 11.92 1.18
C PHE A 20 11.14 12.53 0.00
N GLU A 21 10.49 13.39 -0.79
CA GLU A 21 11.17 14.11 -1.88
C GLU A 21 12.36 14.92 -1.37
N GLU A 22 12.17 15.68 -0.30
CA GLU A 22 13.24 16.45 0.34
C GLU A 22 14.35 15.55 0.90
N ARG A 23 13.97 14.43 1.54
CA ARG A 23 14.91 13.51 2.20
C ARG A 23 15.74 12.71 1.21
N TYR A 24 15.12 12.19 0.15
CA TYR A 24 15.73 11.28 -0.81
C TYR A 24 16.22 11.98 -2.07
N ARG A 25 15.83 13.25 -2.29
CA ARG A 25 16.13 14.03 -3.51
C ARG A 25 15.62 13.35 -4.79
N GLU A 26 14.49 12.68 -4.66
CA GLU A 26 13.78 12.01 -5.74
C GLU A 26 12.37 12.58 -5.83
N THR A 27 11.71 12.47 -6.99
CA THR A 27 10.32 12.92 -7.16
C THR A 27 9.35 11.77 -6.97
N PHE A 28 8.36 11.94 -6.11
CA PHE A 28 7.36 10.94 -5.76
C PHE A 28 5.99 11.39 -6.30
N ALA A 29 5.79 11.17 -7.60
CA ALA A 29 4.57 11.53 -8.31
C ALA A 29 4.11 10.37 -9.20
N ILE A 30 2.80 10.17 -9.28
CA ILE A 30 2.19 9.26 -10.26
C ILE A 30 2.43 9.84 -11.67
N PRO A 31 2.86 9.03 -12.65
CA PRO A 31 3.00 9.49 -14.03
C PRO A 31 1.71 10.16 -14.55
N GLU A 32 1.85 11.28 -15.26
CA GLU A 32 0.71 12.07 -15.72
C GLU A 32 -0.18 11.29 -16.69
N ASP A 33 0.42 10.49 -17.56
CA ASP A 33 -0.31 9.57 -18.45
C ASP A 33 -1.09 8.53 -17.64
N ALA A 34 -0.51 7.99 -16.57
CA ALA A 34 -1.18 7.04 -15.69
C ALA A 34 -2.37 7.66 -14.95
N LEU A 35 -2.25 8.91 -14.49
CA LEU A 35 -3.37 9.65 -13.92
C LEU A 35 -4.48 9.86 -14.96
N GLN A 36 -4.15 10.45 -16.11
CA GLN A 36 -5.16 10.79 -17.14
C GLN A 36 -5.89 9.55 -17.67
N GLU A 37 -5.17 8.45 -17.87
CA GLU A 37 -5.73 7.19 -18.38
C GLU A 37 -6.29 6.28 -17.28
N ARG A 38 -6.20 6.67 -16.00
CA ARG A 38 -6.53 5.81 -14.83
C ARG A 38 -5.83 4.46 -14.92
N LYS A 39 -4.56 4.49 -15.30
CA LYS A 39 -3.76 3.31 -15.54
C LYS A 39 -3.13 2.86 -14.23
N ASN A 40 -3.53 1.68 -13.79
CA ASN A 40 -2.89 0.97 -12.69
C ASN A 40 -1.41 0.75 -12.99
N GLY A 41 -0.59 0.69 -11.96
CA GLY A 41 0.83 0.51 -12.18
C GLY A 41 1.64 0.37 -10.92
N SER A 42 2.95 0.42 -11.14
CA SER A 42 3.92 0.38 -10.08
C SER A 42 5.13 1.24 -10.42
N MET A 43 5.83 1.71 -9.40
CA MET A 43 7.06 2.46 -9.55
C MET A 43 8.00 2.13 -8.40
N ARG A 44 9.29 2.13 -8.72
CA ARG A 44 10.35 2.01 -7.73
C ARG A 44 11.12 3.33 -7.68
N ILE A 45 11.12 3.97 -6.52
CA ILE A 45 11.84 5.21 -6.27
C ILE A 45 12.71 5.00 -5.03
N ALA A 46 14.02 5.22 -5.17
CA ALA A 46 14.99 4.91 -4.12
C ALA A 46 14.80 3.49 -3.53
N THR A 47 14.47 3.40 -2.25
CA THR A 47 14.23 2.14 -1.51
C THR A 47 12.74 1.79 -1.38
N PHE A 48 11.85 2.53 -2.03
CA PHE A 48 10.41 2.34 -1.98
C PHE A 48 9.90 1.63 -3.23
N GLN A 49 8.94 0.73 -3.04
CA GLN A 49 8.13 0.16 -4.11
C GLN A 49 6.69 0.64 -3.89
N PHE A 50 6.14 1.36 -4.86
CA PHE A 50 4.74 1.77 -4.87
C PHE A 50 4.00 0.96 -5.90
N ASN A 51 2.85 0.44 -5.52
CA ASN A 51 1.86 -0.13 -6.42
C ASN A 51 0.58 0.67 -6.24
N TRP A 52 -0.12 0.99 -7.33
CA TRP A 52 -1.38 1.72 -7.27
C TRP A 52 -2.41 1.16 -8.23
N VAL A 53 -3.67 1.33 -7.86
CA VAL A 53 -4.82 1.05 -8.70
C VAL A 53 -5.82 2.20 -8.64
N PHE A 54 -6.51 2.42 -9.75
CA PHE A 54 -7.66 3.32 -9.83
C PHE A 54 -8.94 2.51 -9.76
N GLY A 55 -9.96 3.08 -9.11
CA GLY A 55 -11.27 2.48 -9.01
C GLY A 55 -12.34 3.52 -8.77
N GLU A 56 -13.57 3.03 -8.61
CA GLU A 56 -14.75 3.84 -8.30
C GLU A 56 -15.59 3.09 -7.25
N ALA A 57 -16.05 3.80 -6.23
CA ALA A 57 -17.01 3.30 -5.26
C ALA A 57 -18.16 4.30 -5.13
N ASP A 58 -19.40 3.82 -5.28
CA ASP A 58 -20.62 4.65 -5.21
C ASP A 58 -20.60 5.90 -6.12
N GLY A 59 -19.98 5.80 -7.30
CA GLY A 59 -19.83 6.93 -8.22
C GLY A 59 -18.67 7.87 -7.89
N TYR A 60 -17.82 7.50 -6.93
CA TYR A 60 -16.71 8.31 -6.43
C TYR A 60 -15.37 7.69 -6.80
N GLU A 61 -14.61 8.38 -7.64
CA GLU A 61 -13.31 7.89 -8.12
C GLU A 61 -12.25 7.93 -7.00
N TYR A 62 -11.32 6.99 -7.05
CA TYR A 62 -10.19 6.94 -6.14
C TYR A 62 -8.93 6.37 -6.80
N MET A 63 -7.80 6.65 -6.16
CA MET A 63 -6.56 5.90 -6.31
C MET A 63 -6.19 5.27 -4.98
N GLU A 64 -6.02 3.95 -4.96
CA GLU A 64 -5.49 3.21 -3.81
C GLU A 64 -4.05 2.84 -4.10
N PHE A 65 -3.18 2.96 -3.10
CA PHE A 65 -1.79 2.59 -3.26
C PHE A 65 -1.28 1.83 -2.04
N TYR A 66 -0.38 0.89 -2.31
CA TYR A 66 0.41 0.21 -1.30
C TYR A 66 1.88 0.52 -1.54
N ARG A 67 2.56 1.00 -0.50
CA ARG A 67 3.98 1.32 -0.50
C ARG A 67 4.72 0.35 0.39
N PHE A 68 5.64 -0.41 -0.18
CA PHE A 68 6.59 -1.22 0.57
C PHE A 68 7.84 -0.41 0.93
N HIS A 69 8.24 -0.47 2.19
CA HIS A 69 9.51 0.10 2.64
C HIS A 69 10.08 -0.62 3.85
N ARG A 70 11.42 -0.64 3.96
CA ARG A 70 12.15 -1.30 5.06
C ARG A 70 11.89 -0.77 6.48
N PHE A 71 11.05 0.25 6.63
CA PHE A 71 10.71 0.83 7.93
C PHE A 71 9.23 0.76 8.25
N GLY A 72 8.45 0.10 7.41
CA GLY A 72 7.00 0.07 7.51
C GLY A 72 6.39 0.31 6.15
N ASP A 73 5.35 -0.46 5.89
CA ASP A 73 4.52 -0.29 4.71
C ASP A 73 3.53 0.85 4.93
N GLU A 74 2.95 1.38 3.87
CA GLU A 74 1.83 2.32 3.92
C GLU A 74 0.77 1.87 2.91
N HIS A 75 -0.48 1.87 3.33
CA HIS A 75 -1.61 1.52 2.51
C HIS A 75 -2.67 2.60 2.68
N ALA A 76 -3.04 3.28 1.60
CA ALA A 76 -4.02 4.35 1.67
C ALA A 76 -4.79 4.50 0.37
N ARG A 77 -5.98 5.10 0.49
CA ARG A 77 -6.83 5.49 -0.62
C ARG A 77 -6.98 7.01 -0.67
N ILE A 78 -6.79 7.57 -1.85
CA ILE A 78 -6.97 8.99 -2.14
C ILE A 78 -8.20 9.12 -3.03
N TRP A 79 -9.23 9.76 -2.49
CA TRP A 79 -10.48 10.02 -3.19
C TRP A 79 -10.36 11.22 -4.13
N GLU A 80 -11.31 11.37 -5.05
CA GLU A 80 -11.28 12.42 -6.08
C GLU A 80 -11.40 13.85 -5.54
N ASP A 81 -11.88 14.05 -4.31
CA ASP A 81 -11.78 15.32 -3.58
C ASP A 81 -10.46 15.49 -2.80
N GLY A 82 -9.51 14.58 -2.95
CA GLY A 82 -8.25 14.58 -2.24
C GLY A 82 -8.34 14.17 -0.77
N THR A 83 -9.48 13.70 -0.29
CA THR A 83 -9.58 13.05 1.02
C THR A 83 -8.72 11.78 1.02
N VAL A 84 -7.98 11.58 2.10
CA VAL A 84 -7.12 10.40 2.29
C VAL A 84 -7.74 9.52 3.36
N GLU A 85 -7.82 8.24 3.06
CA GLU A 85 -8.25 7.16 3.95
C GLU A 85 -7.07 6.22 4.17
N ASP A 86 -6.62 6.09 5.42
CA ASP A 86 -5.61 5.10 5.79
C ASP A 86 -6.25 3.71 5.86
N LEU A 87 -5.57 2.72 5.26
CA LEU A 87 -6.03 1.33 5.19
C LEU A 87 -5.05 0.40 5.92
N ASP A 88 -5.52 -0.81 6.22
CA ASP A 88 -4.72 -1.80 6.94
C ASP A 88 -3.46 -2.19 6.16
N THR A 89 -2.35 -2.38 6.88
CA THR A 89 -1.06 -2.82 6.30
C THR A 89 -0.74 -4.25 6.73
N LEU A 90 0.11 -4.92 5.96
CA LEU A 90 0.55 -6.29 6.28
C LEU A 90 1.46 -6.29 7.51
N GLU A 91 0.88 -6.47 8.69
CA GLU A 91 1.60 -6.56 9.96
C GLU A 91 2.12 -7.98 10.23
N THR A 92 3.42 -8.10 10.50
CA THR A 92 4.07 -9.37 10.91
C THR A 92 4.28 -9.50 12.41
N MET A 93 4.07 -8.41 13.15
CA MET A 93 4.24 -8.35 14.59
C MET A 93 2.89 -8.17 15.26
N TYR A 94 2.69 -8.81 16.40
CA TYR A 94 1.49 -8.66 17.22
C TYR A 94 1.85 -8.45 18.69
N ALA A 95 0.96 -7.76 19.41
CA ALA A 95 1.05 -7.60 20.85
C ALA A 95 0.09 -8.56 21.57
N TYR A 96 0.52 -9.06 22.72
CA TYR A 96 -0.28 -9.89 23.62
C TYR A 96 -0.06 -9.49 25.07
N ASN A 97 -0.97 -9.87 25.96
CA ASN A 97 -0.86 -9.65 27.39
C ASN A 97 -0.39 -10.93 28.10
N PRO A 98 0.83 -10.95 28.67
CA PRO A 98 1.37 -12.14 29.32
C PRO A 98 0.62 -12.54 30.59
N ASN A 99 -0.24 -11.67 31.15
CA ASN A 99 -1.04 -11.98 32.34
C ASN A 99 -2.35 -12.70 32.01
N ILE A 100 -2.69 -12.88 30.73
CA ILE A 100 -3.88 -13.61 30.28
C ILE A 100 -3.40 -14.96 29.73
N PRO A 101 -3.69 -16.09 30.39
CA PRO A 101 -3.31 -17.41 29.88
C PRO A 101 -3.90 -17.67 28.49
N GLY A 102 -3.06 -18.10 27.54
CA GLY A 102 -3.45 -18.37 26.15
C GLY A 102 -3.55 -17.13 25.24
N ASP A 103 -3.25 -15.93 25.75
CA ASP A 103 -3.41 -14.69 24.95
C ASP A 103 -2.40 -14.59 23.81
N GLU A 104 -1.18 -15.07 24.01
CA GLU A 104 -0.14 -15.11 22.98
C GLU A 104 -0.57 -15.99 21.79
N GLU A 105 -1.04 -17.21 22.05
CA GLU A 105 -1.51 -18.14 21.03
C GLU A 105 -2.71 -17.55 20.27
N ARG A 106 -3.72 -17.05 21.01
CA ARG A 106 -4.87 -16.37 20.41
C ARG A 106 -4.47 -15.18 19.54
N LYS A 107 -3.56 -14.33 20.02
CA LYS A 107 -3.11 -13.15 19.26
C LYS A 107 -2.26 -13.52 18.05
N SER A 108 -1.48 -14.59 18.15
CA SER A 108 -0.75 -15.17 17.02
C SER A 108 -1.71 -15.63 15.93
N GLU A 109 -2.75 -16.40 16.28
CA GLU A 109 -3.76 -16.88 15.33
C GLU A 109 -4.55 -15.71 14.70
N GLU A 110 -5.02 -14.77 15.51
CA GLU A 110 -5.70 -13.56 15.02
C GLU A 110 -4.83 -12.75 14.07
N SER A 111 -3.53 -12.62 14.36
CA SER A 111 -2.58 -11.90 13.51
C SER A 111 -2.36 -12.61 12.18
N ALA A 112 -2.17 -13.93 12.21
CA ALA A 112 -2.01 -14.74 11.00
C ALA A 112 -3.25 -14.67 10.11
N GLN A 113 -4.45 -14.76 10.70
CA GLN A 113 -5.70 -14.67 9.93
C GLN A 113 -5.90 -13.28 9.32
N ARG A 114 -5.63 -12.20 10.07
CA ARG A 114 -5.67 -10.83 9.53
C ARG A 114 -4.70 -10.67 8.37
N TYR A 115 -3.48 -11.18 8.54
CA TYR A 115 -2.45 -11.15 7.51
C TYR A 115 -2.90 -11.84 6.22
N GLU A 116 -3.40 -13.07 6.32
CA GLU A 116 -3.86 -13.85 5.16
C GLU A 116 -5.04 -13.18 4.45
N ASN A 117 -5.99 -12.63 5.21
CA ASN A 117 -7.14 -11.94 4.64
C ASN A 117 -6.69 -10.69 3.88
N LEU A 118 -5.87 -9.83 4.49
CA LEU A 118 -5.38 -8.63 3.85
C LEU A 118 -4.49 -8.95 2.65
N LEU A 119 -3.63 -9.97 2.74
CA LEU A 119 -2.79 -10.40 1.61
C LEU A 119 -3.66 -10.80 0.42
N LYS A 120 -4.77 -11.52 0.67
CA LYS A 120 -5.73 -11.87 -0.37
C LYS A 120 -6.43 -10.64 -0.94
N GLU A 121 -6.90 -9.72 -0.11
CA GLU A 121 -7.53 -8.47 -0.54
C GLU A 121 -6.60 -7.62 -1.41
N LEU A 122 -5.35 -7.45 -1.00
CA LEU A 122 -4.33 -6.72 -1.78
C LEU A 122 -4.00 -7.43 -3.11
N SER A 123 -4.00 -8.76 -3.12
CA SER A 123 -3.80 -9.55 -4.34
C SER A 123 -4.96 -9.37 -5.31
N GLU A 124 -6.20 -9.46 -4.83
CA GLU A 124 -7.43 -9.27 -5.61
C GLU A 124 -7.55 -7.84 -6.13
N ALA A 125 -7.11 -6.84 -5.34
CA ALA A 125 -7.05 -5.45 -5.73
C ALA A 125 -5.91 -5.16 -6.73
N GLY A 126 -4.93 -6.06 -6.92
CA GLY A 126 -3.78 -5.85 -7.80
C GLY A 126 -2.66 -5.00 -7.19
N LEU A 127 -2.67 -4.80 -5.87
CA LEU A 127 -1.71 -3.97 -5.15
C LEU A 127 -0.41 -4.68 -4.75
N LEU A 128 -0.33 -6.00 -4.97
CA LEU A 128 0.91 -6.74 -4.71
C LEU A 128 1.91 -6.70 -5.88
N GLY A 129 1.47 -6.37 -7.10
CA GLY A 129 2.35 -6.11 -8.25
C GLY A 129 3.55 -7.06 -8.39
N THR A 130 4.74 -6.50 -8.67
CA THR A 130 6.03 -7.20 -8.57
C THR A 130 6.66 -6.79 -7.23
N VAL A 131 6.67 -7.66 -6.23
CA VAL A 131 7.34 -7.39 -4.95
C VAL A 131 8.82 -7.73 -5.11
N PRO A 132 9.75 -6.76 -5.05
CA PRO A 132 11.17 -7.10 -5.04
C PRO A 132 11.51 -7.82 -3.74
N GLY A 133 12.12 -9.01 -3.81
CA GLY A 133 12.43 -9.84 -2.64
C GLY A 133 13.26 -9.12 -1.56
N HIS A 134 14.05 -8.11 -1.91
CA HIS A 134 14.83 -7.31 -0.94
C HIS A 134 14.06 -6.20 -0.22
N THR A 135 12.83 -5.89 -0.64
CA THR A 135 11.95 -4.87 -0.01
C THR A 135 10.88 -5.47 0.88
N ALA A 136 10.66 -6.79 0.82
CA ALA A 136 9.73 -7.48 1.70
C ALA A 136 10.41 -7.76 3.06
N ILE A 137 10.16 -6.90 4.05
CA ILE A 137 10.30 -7.31 5.47
C ILE A 137 9.27 -8.41 5.80
N ASN A 138 8.22 -8.50 4.98
CA ASN A 138 7.27 -9.58 4.96
C ASN A 138 7.93 -10.90 4.52
N THR A 139 8.48 -11.63 5.50
CA THR A 139 9.16 -12.91 5.33
C THR A 139 8.26 -13.96 4.66
N PHE A 140 6.93 -13.80 4.70
CA PHE A 140 5.99 -14.71 4.04
C PHE A 140 6.02 -14.63 2.51
N LEU A 141 6.24 -13.44 1.94
CA LEU A 141 6.38 -13.25 0.48
C LEU A 141 7.70 -13.86 -0.03
N MET A 142 8.74 -13.87 0.80
CA MET A 142 10.02 -14.54 0.50
C MET A 142 9.94 -16.07 0.53
N LEU A 143 8.99 -16.64 1.29
CA LEU A 143 8.84 -18.09 1.42
C LEU A 143 8.01 -18.75 0.31
N GLN A 144 7.34 -17.95 -0.54
CA GLN A 144 6.62 -18.48 -1.71
C GLN A 144 7.47 -18.52 -2.99
N ASP A 145 8.52 -17.68 -3.08
CA ASP A 145 9.48 -17.68 -4.21
C ASP A 145 10.45 -18.88 -4.19
N GLU A 146 10.53 -19.63 -3.09
CA GLU A 146 11.38 -20.84 -2.96
C GLU A 146 10.65 -22.15 -3.33
N LYS A 147 9.43 -22.08 -3.89
CA LYS A 147 8.62 -23.25 -4.29
C LYS A 147 8.40 -23.41 -5.80
N GLU A 148 9.26 -22.85 -6.63
CA GLU A 148 9.43 -23.23 -8.05
C GLU A 148 10.76 -23.97 -8.27
#